data_AF-A0A7V9AIF7-F1
#
_entry.id   AF-A0A7V9AIF7-F1
#
_cell.length_a   1.000
_cell.length_b   1.000
_cell.length_c   1.000
_cell.angle_alpha   90.00
_cell.angle_beta   90.00
_cell.angle_gamma   90.00
#
_symmetry.space_group_name_H-M   'P 1'
#
loop_
_entity.id
_entity.type
_entity.pdbx_description
1 polymer ?
#
loop_
_entity_poly.entity_id
_entity_poly.type
_entity_poly.pdbx_seq_one_letter_code
_entity_poly.pdbx_strand_id
1 'polypeptide(L)'
;MSMHPLAGKPAPPELLVNVPRLVSAYYTHQPDASDPMQQVAFGTSGHRGTSLASAFNEEHILAICQAICEYRMGQGIGGPLFLGMDTHALSEAAFATSIEVFVANAVELRIDRELGYTPTPVISHAILVHNREHAAALADGVVITPSHNPPEDGGFKYNPPTGGPADTDTTQAIQDRANEILAGGLKEVRRTPFTRALQQAQRHDYVTPYVQDLRSVIDM
;
A
#
# COMPACT_ATOMS: atom_id res chain seq x y z
N MET A 1 -28.43 -14.88 -5.61
CA MET A 1 -27.36 -14.82 -6.63
C MET A 1 -27.33 -16.17 -7.31
N SER A 2 -27.54 -16.26 -8.62
CA SER A 2 -27.30 -17.52 -9.33
C SER A 2 -25.81 -17.79 -9.32
N MET A 3 -25.40 -19.01 -8.97
CA MET A 3 -23.99 -19.39 -9.07
C MET A 3 -23.58 -19.38 -10.54
N HIS A 4 -22.43 -18.77 -10.81
CA HIS A 4 -21.84 -18.78 -12.15
C HIS A 4 -21.62 -20.24 -12.61
N PRO A 5 -21.83 -20.60 -13.90
CA PRO A 5 -21.67 -21.98 -14.39
C PRO A 5 -20.27 -22.60 -14.17
N LEU A 6 -19.26 -21.76 -13.93
CA LEU A 6 -17.88 -22.15 -13.64
C LEU A 6 -17.49 -22.09 -12.16
N ALA A 7 -18.44 -21.85 -11.23
CA ALA A 7 -18.14 -21.84 -9.81
C ALA A 7 -17.50 -23.17 -9.36
N GLY A 8 -16.38 -23.09 -8.65
CA GLY A 8 -15.60 -24.25 -8.17
C GLY A 8 -14.79 -24.99 -9.24
N LYS A 9 -14.75 -24.50 -10.48
CA LYS A 9 -13.95 -25.08 -11.58
C LYS A 9 -12.64 -24.30 -11.78
N PRO A 10 -11.60 -24.91 -12.36
CA PRO A 10 -10.39 -24.20 -12.79
C PRO A 10 -10.74 -23.03 -13.72
N ALA A 11 -10.04 -21.90 -13.56
CA ALA A 11 -10.24 -20.73 -14.41
C ALA A 11 -9.81 -21.05 -15.86
N PRO A 12 -10.68 -20.84 -16.85
CA PRO A 12 -10.29 -21.01 -18.24
C PRO A 12 -9.43 -19.81 -18.71
N PRO A 13 -8.60 -19.98 -19.75
CA PRO A 13 -7.65 -18.96 -20.19
C PRO A 13 -8.27 -17.58 -20.50
N GLU A 14 -9.50 -17.54 -20.97
CA GLU A 14 -10.24 -16.32 -21.30
C GLU A 14 -10.60 -15.45 -20.09
N LEU A 15 -10.57 -15.99 -18.87
CA LEU A 15 -10.75 -15.23 -17.63
C LEU A 15 -9.43 -14.70 -17.04
N LEU A 16 -8.28 -15.05 -17.65
CA LEU A 16 -6.98 -14.61 -17.15
C LEU A 16 -6.67 -13.19 -17.63
N VAL A 17 -6.22 -12.34 -16.69
CA VAL A 17 -5.79 -10.98 -17.00
C VAL A 17 -4.47 -10.98 -17.78
N ASN A 18 -4.32 -10.03 -18.71
CA ASN A 18 -3.04 -9.78 -19.36
C ASN A 18 -2.16 -8.91 -18.44
N VAL A 19 -1.34 -9.57 -17.61
CA VAL A 19 -0.48 -8.90 -16.61
C VAL A 19 0.42 -7.81 -17.22
N PRO A 20 1.14 -8.03 -18.35
CA PRO A 20 1.92 -6.95 -18.96
C PRO A 20 1.11 -5.71 -19.33
N ARG A 21 -0.09 -5.88 -19.91
CA ARG A 21 -0.97 -4.73 -20.23
C ARG A 21 -1.48 -4.03 -18.98
N LEU A 22 -1.82 -4.78 -17.95
CA LEU A 22 -2.27 -4.25 -16.66
C LEU A 22 -1.18 -3.38 -16.01
N VAL A 23 0.06 -3.87 -15.96
CA VAL A 23 1.19 -3.13 -15.42
C VAL A 23 1.56 -1.94 -16.32
N SER A 24 1.50 -2.07 -17.65
CA SER A 24 1.68 -0.91 -18.55
C SER A 24 0.64 0.18 -18.30
N ALA A 25 -0.65 -0.19 -18.19
CA ALA A 25 -1.73 0.75 -17.93
C ALA A 25 -1.54 1.54 -16.63
N TYR A 26 -0.93 0.93 -15.59
CA TYR A 26 -0.61 1.62 -14.34
C TYR A 26 0.26 2.86 -14.56
N TYR A 27 1.22 2.80 -15.49
CA TYR A 27 2.13 3.90 -15.79
C TYR A 27 1.67 4.80 -16.95
N THR A 28 0.88 4.27 -17.89
CA THR A 28 0.53 4.99 -19.12
C THR A 28 -0.85 5.65 -19.10
N HIS A 29 -1.77 5.17 -18.25
CA HIS A 29 -3.07 5.81 -18.08
C HIS A 29 -2.99 6.82 -16.94
N GLN A 30 -3.62 7.98 -17.15
CA GLN A 30 -3.73 9.04 -16.17
C GLN A 30 -5.18 9.16 -15.70
N PRO A 31 -5.46 9.19 -14.39
CA PRO A 31 -6.79 9.43 -13.88
C PRO A 31 -7.28 10.85 -14.20
N ASP A 32 -8.57 10.97 -14.50
CA ASP A 32 -9.27 12.25 -14.55
C ASP A 32 -9.76 12.61 -13.14
N ALA A 33 -9.10 13.57 -12.48
CA ALA A 33 -9.48 14.04 -11.16
C ALA A 33 -10.91 14.65 -11.08
N SER A 34 -11.54 14.97 -12.21
CA SER A 34 -12.93 15.42 -12.27
C SER A 34 -13.96 14.29 -12.35
N ASP A 35 -13.53 13.06 -12.65
CA ASP A 35 -14.37 11.86 -12.65
C ASP A 35 -14.32 11.19 -11.26
N PRO A 36 -15.43 11.16 -10.50
CA PRO A 36 -15.46 10.52 -9.18
C PRO A 36 -15.06 9.04 -9.18
N MET A 37 -15.17 8.33 -10.31
CA MET A 37 -14.77 6.93 -10.43
C MET A 37 -13.25 6.73 -10.55
N GLN A 38 -12.52 7.81 -10.88
CA GLN A 38 -11.05 7.83 -11.04
C GLN A 38 -10.37 8.65 -9.93
N GLN A 39 -11.15 9.11 -8.95
CA GLN A 39 -10.62 9.75 -7.75
C GLN A 39 -10.10 8.71 -6.76
N VAL A 40 -9.24 9.16 -5.84
CA VAL A 40 -8.86 8.36 -4.68
C VAL A 40 -10.09 8.19 -3.78
N ALA A 41 -10.57 6.96 -3.68
CA ALA A 41 -11.51 6.53 -2.65
C ALA A 41 -10.76 5.73 -1.58
N PHE A 42 -10.39 6.37 -0.47
CA PHE A 42 -9.55 5.80 0.59
C PHE A 42 -10.39 5.54 1.84
N GLY A 43 -11.03 4.37 1.89
CA GLY A 43 -11.84 3.96 3.06
C GLY A 43 -11.03 3.22 4.12
N THR A 44 -11.72 2.55 5.05
CA THR A 44 -11.09 1.71 6.10
C THR A 44 -10.28 0.54 5.55
N SER A 45 -10.57 0.11 4.33
CA SER A 45 -9.81 -0.90 3.58
C SER A 45 -8.77 -0.30 2.62
N GLY A 46 -8.52 1.00 2.72
CA GLY A 46 -7.67 1.76 1.81
C GLY A 46 -8.36 2.10 0.49
N HIS A 47 -7.55 2.38 -0.52
CA HIS A 47 -7.96 2.59 -1.90
C HIS A 47 -7.80 1.32 -2.72
N ARG A 48 -8.77 1.04 -3.60
CA ARG A 48 -8.77 -0.11 -4.51
C ARG A 48 -9.30 0.31 -5.88
N GLY A 49 -8.81 -0.36 -6.91
CA GLY A 49 -9.28 -0.20 -8.28
C GLY A 49 -8.40 -0.96 -9.24
N THR A 50 -8.61 -0.77 -10.54
CA THR A 50 -7.79 -1.37 -11.59
C THR A 50 -7.19 -0.28 -12.47
N SER A 51 -5.94 -0.48 -12.90
CA SER A 51 -5.25 0.45 -13.79
C SER A 51 -5.91 0.56 -15.17
N LEU A 52 -6.65 -0.46 -15.59
CA LEU A 52 -7.39 -0.48 -16.86
C LEU A 52 -8.55 0.51 -16.88
N ALA A 53 -9.10 0.84 -15.72
CA ALA A 53 -10.21 1.78 -15.55
C ALA A 53 -9.73 3.15 -15.03
N SER A 54 -8.41 3.40 -15.04
CA SER A 54 -7.81 4.61 -14.47
C SER A 54 -8.16 4.83 -12.98
N ALA A 55 -8.37 3.75 -12.22
CA ALA A 55 -8.78 3.80 -10.82
C ALA A 55 -7.73 3.22 -9.84
N PHE A 56 -6.55 2.82 -10.35
CA PHE A 56 -5.38 2.40 -9.56
C PHE A 56 -4.13 2.49 -10.44
N ASN A 57 -3.56 3.68 -10.52
CA ASN A 57 -2.47 4.05 -11.42
C ASN A 57 -1.39 4.82 -10.66
N GLU A 58 -0.23 5.05 -11.28
CA GLU A 58 0.92 5.68 -10.62
C GLU A 58 0.55 6.97 -9.88
N GLU A 59 -0.26 7.83 -10.51
CA GLU A 59 -0.65 9.12 -9.93
C GLU A 59 -1.45 8.98 -8.62
N HIS A 60 -2.27 7.94 -8.48
CA HIS A 60 -2.98 7.66 -7.23
C HIS A 60 -1.99 7.31 -6.12
N ILE A 61 -1.03 6.43 -6.40
CA ILE A 61 -0.07 5.95 -5.41
C ILE A 61 0.89 7.07 -5.01
N LEU A 62 1.31 7.91 -5.97
CA LEU A 62 2.09 9.12 -5.70
C LEU A 62 1.36 10.05 -4.73
N ALA A 63 0.10 10.37 -5.04
CA ALA A 63 -0.71 11.27 -4.22
C ALA A 63 -0.99 10.69 -2.82
N ILE A 64 -1.37 9.42 -2.73
CA ILE A 64 -1.65 8.74 -1.45
C ILE A 64 -0.38 8.67 -0.58
N CYS A 65 0.78 8.29 -1.15
CA CYS A 65 2.02 8.23 -0.38
C CYS A 65 2.44 9.61 0.14
N GLN A 66 2.30 10.66 -0.67
CA GLN A 66 2.59 12.03 -0.26
C GLN A 66 1.63 12.48 0.86
N ALA A 67 0.33 12.22 0.71
CA ALA A 67 -0.68 12.50 1.73
C ALA A 67 -0.38 11.76 3.05
N ILE A 68 0.05 10.49 3.00
CA ILE A 68 0.47 9.73 4.19
C ILE A 68 1.70 10.38 4.83
N CYS A 69 2.71 10.80 4.06
CA CYS A 69 3.90 11.49 4.61
C CYS A 69 3.51 12.77 5.36
N GLU A 70 2.62 13.57 4.79
CA GLU A 70 2.11 14.81 5.39
C GLU A 70 1.28 14.54 6.63
N TYR A 71 0.41 13.52 6.59
CA TYR A 71 -0.39 13.09 7.74
C TYR A 71 0.50 12.62 8.89
N ARG A 72 1.49 11.76 8.63
CA ARG A 72 2.46 11.28 9.63
C ARG A 72 3.16 12.44 10.31
N MET A 73 3.63 13.41 9.54
CA MET A 73 4.27 14.61 10.05
C MET A 73 3.32 15.42 10.94
N GLY A 74 2.07 15.62 10.52
CA GLY A 74 1.05 16.33 11.30
C GLY A 74 0.67 15.62 12.61
N GLN A 75 0.73 14.30 12.65
CA GLN A 75 0.47 13.48 13.85
C GLN A 75 1.72 13.26 14.73
N GLY A 76 2.89 13.75 14.33
CA GLY A 76 4.15 13.51 15.06
C GLY A 76 4.65 12.06 15.00
N ILE A 77 4.28 11.31 13.96
CA ILE A 77 4.71 9.91 13.75
C ILE A 77 6.09 9.93 13.09
N GLY A 78 7.13 9.87 13.92
CA GLY A 78 8.54 9.97 13.49
C GLY A 78 9.30 8.65 13.40
N GLY A 79 8.71 7.51 13.75
CA GLY A 79 9.34 6.19 13.65
C GLY A 79 9.33 5.63 12.23
N PRO A 80 9.74 4.36 12.06
CA PRO A 80 9.77 3.72 10.75
C PRO A 80 8.38 3.45 10.19
N LEU A 81 8.28 3.44 8.86
CA LEU A 81 7.11 2.93 8.15
C LEU A 81 7.42 1.52 7.64
N PHE A 82 6.67 0.53 8.10
CA PHE A 82 6.74 -0.84 7.60
C PHE A 82 5.88 -0.99 6.34
N LEU A 83 6.52 -1.27 5.20
CA LEU A 83 5.86 -1.47 3.92
C LEU A 83 5.83 -2.96 3.57
N GLY A 84 4.64 -3.48 3.32
CA GLY A 84 4.40 -4.84 2.82
C GLY A 84 3.51 -4.84 1.60
N MET A 85 3.63 -5.89 0.78
CA MET A 85 2.78 -6.09 -0.40
C MET A 85 2.35 -7.56 -0.53
N ASP A 86 1.22 -7.78 -1.20
CA ASP A 86 0.77 -9.12 -1.61
C ASP A 86 1.22 -9.47 -3.03
N THR A 87 0.67 -10.55 -3.57
CA THR A 87 1.04 -11.15 -4.85
C THR A 87 0.26 -10.59 -6.05
N HIS A 88 -0.58 -9.56 -5.91
CA HIS A 88 -1.28 -8.98 -7.05
C HIS A 88 -0.30 -8.26 -7.98
N ALA A 89 -0.58 -8.29 -9.28
CA ALA A 89 0.32 -7.72 -10.29
C ALA A 89 0.54 -6.21 -10.09
N LEU A 90 -0.50 -5.47 -9.71
CA LEU A 90 -0.40 -4.03 -9.45
C LEU A 90 0.32 -3.70 -8.14
N SER A 91 0.50 -4.68 -7.24
CA SER A 91 1.20 -4.46 -5.97
C SER A 91 2.70 -4.22 -6.19
N GLU A 92 3.32 -4.89 -7.16
CA GLU A 92 4.73 -4.66 -7.56
C GLU A 92 4.96 -3.22 -8.06
N ALA A 93 4.06 -2.74 -8.92
CA ALA A 93 4.14 -1.39 -9.49
C ALA A 93 3.92 -0.31 -8.41
N ALA A 94 2.90 -0.50 -7.57
CA ALA A 94 2.62 0.38 -6.45
C ALA A 94 3.74 0.38 -5.40
N PHE A 95 4.38 -0.76 -5.14
CA PHE A 95 5.53 -0.87 -4.24
C PHE A 95 6.71 -0.03 -4.74
N ALA A 96 7.04 -0.12 -6.03
CA ALA A 96 8.09 0.69 -6.63
C ALA A 96 7.80 2.19 -6.45
N THR A 97 6.61 2.65 -6.82
CA THR A 97 6.18 4.06 -6.66
C THR A 97 6.22 4.51 -5.19
N SER A 98 5.81 3.66 -4.26
CA SER A 98 5.77 3.97 -2.82
C SER A 98 7.14 4.25 -2.24
N ILE A 99 8.13 3.40 -2.56
CA ILE A 99 9.50 3.56 -2.06
C ILE A 99 10.07 4.91 -2.51
N GLU A 100 9.83 5.30 -3.76
CA GLU A 100 10.31 6.58 -4.29
C GLU A 100 9.81 7.78 -3.50
N VAL A 101 8.54 7.76 -3.08
CA VAL A 101 7.91 8.87 -2.35
C VAL A 101 8.28 8.87 -0.88
N PHE A 102 8.18 7.72 -0.20
CA PHE A 102 8.49 7.63 1.24
C PHE A 102 9.95 8.01 1.51
N VAL A 103 10.89 7.50 0.71
CA VAL A 103 12.31 7.84 0.86
C VAL A 103 12.57 9.32 0.53
N ALA A 104 11.92 9.87 -0.50
CA ALA A 104 12.08 11.29 -0.82
C ALA A 104 11.53 12.23 0.26
N ASN A 105 10.58 11.76 1.07
CA ASN A 105 10.07 12.45 2.24
C ASN A 105 10.86 12.14 3.52
N ALA A 106 12.03 11.49 3.41
CA ALA A 106 12.90 11.13 4.53
C ALA A 106 12.23 10.23 5.59
N VAL A 107 11.25 9.42 5.18
CA VAL A 107 10.67 8.38 6.04
C VAL A 107 11.67 7.23 6.16
N GLU A 108 11.95 6.78 7.39
CA GLU A 108 12.67 5.52 7.61
C GLU A 108 11.80 4.36 7.12
N LEU A 109 12.02 3.91 5.89
CA LEU A 109 11.22 2.87 5.26
C LEU A 109 11.81 1.49 5.53
N ARG A 110 11.00 0.57 6.05
CA ARG A 110 11.35 -0.84 6.22
C ARG A 110 10.61 -1.71 5.21
N ILE A 111 11.36 -2.46 4.41
CA ILE A 111 10.83 -3.35 3.36
C ILE A 111 11.34 -4.77 3.59
N ASP A 112 10.69 -5.74 2.94
CA ASP A 112 11.10 -7.13 3.06
C ASP A 112 12.57 -7.32 2.65
N ARG A 113 13.29 -8.15 3.41
CA ARG A 113 14.72 -8.38 3.23
C ARG A 113 15.07 -8.91 1.83
N GLU A 114 14.18 -9.67 1.21
CA GLU A 114 14.37 -10.33 -0.07
C GLU A 114 13.45 -9.78 -1.18
N LEU A 115 12.72 -8.67 -0.90
CA LEU A 115 11.64 -8.18 -1.77
C LEU A 115 10.51 -9.20 -1.94
N GLY A 116 10.28 -10.04 -0.93
CA GLY A 116 9.16 -10.97 -0.87
C GLY A 116 7.83 -10.30 -0.50
N TYR A 117 6.81 -11.15 -0.38
CA TYR A 117 5.45 -10.75 -0.04
C TYR A 117 5.22 -10.82 1.48
N THR A 118 4.47 -9.84 2.01
CA THR A 118 4.26 -9.71 3.46
C THR A 118 2.76 -9.70 3.78
N PRO A 119 2.25 -10.71 4.51
CA PRO A 119 0.85 -10.72 4.94
C PRO A 119 0.51 -9.50 5.80
N THR A 120 -0.73 -8.99 5.65
CA THR A 120 -1.24 -7.87 6.47
C THR A 120 -0.99 -8.02 7.98
N PRO A 121 -1.23 -9.19 8.64
CA PRO A 121 -0.99 -9.31 10.08
C PRO A 121 0.49 -9.26 10.47
N VAL A 122 1.42 -9.53 9.54
CA VAL A 122 2.85 -9.43 9.81
C VAL A 122 3.29 -7.96 9.90
N ILE A 123 2.74 -7.09 9.06
CA ILE A 123 2.93 -5.63 9.18
C ILE A 123 2.34 -5.11 10.49
N SER A 124 1.12 -5.56 10.85
CA SER A 124 0.49 -5.22 12.13
C SER A 124 1.35 -5.63 13.33
N HIS A 125 1.87 -6.86 13.32
CA HIS A 125 2.76 -7.38 14.35
C HIS A 125 4.06 -6.57 14.45
N ALA A 126 4.71 -6.25 13.32
CA ALA A 126 5.93 -5.45 13.30
C ALA A 126 5.73 -4.05 13.91
N ILE A 127 4.61 -3.39 13.61
CA ILE A 127 4.22 -2.10 14.20
C ILE A 127 4.08 -2.24 15.72
N LEU A 128 3.29 -3.22 16.18
CA LEU A 128 3.00 -3.42 17.61
C LEU A 128 4.25 -3.76 18.42
N VAL A 129 5.13 -4.62 17.89
CA VAL A 129 6.39 -4.98 18.54
C VAL A 129 7.32 -3.78 18.63
N HIS A 130 7.48 -3.01 17.55
CA HIS A 130 8.31 -1.80 17.56
C HIS A 130 7.77 -0.76 18.57
N ASN A 131 6.47 -0.51 18.55
CA ASN A 131 5.84 0.55 19.35
C ASN A 131 5.81 0.25 20.84
N ARG A 132 5.79 -1.04 21.23
CA ARG A 132 5.92 -1.46 22.62
C ARG A 132 7.27 -1.05 23.22
N GLU A 133 8.31 -0.98 22.40
CA GLU A 133 9.68 -0.70 22.83
C GLU A 133 10.10 0.76 22.59
N HIS A 134 9.39 1.50 21.72
CA HIS A 134 9.80 2.82 21.24
C HIS A 134 8.68 3.88 21.34
N ALA A 135 8.32 4.27 22.56
CA ALA A 135 7.24 5.26 22.79
C ALA A 135 7.49 6.65 22.17
N ALA A 136 8.75 7.04 21.94
CA ALA A 136 9.11 8.34 21.37
C ALA A 136 9.25 8.34 19.83
N ALA A 137 9.23 7.16 19.19
CA ALA A 137 9.42 7.00 17.76
C ALA A 137 8.49 5.92 17.23
N LEU A 138 7.19 6.22 17.31
CA LEU A 138 6.14 5.30 16.89
C LEU A 138 6.24 4.99 15.40
N ALA A 139 6.24 3.71 15.10
CA ALA A 139 6.11 3.15 13.77
C ALA A 139 4.65 3.05 13.35
N ASP A 140 4.47 2.94 12.05
CA ASP A 140 3.21 2.72 11.34
C ASP A 140 3.49 1.85 10.11
N GLY A 141 2.51 1.66 9.23
CA GLY A 141 2.73 0.85 8.05
C GLY A 141 1.74 1.03 6.92
N VAL A 142 2.13 0.47 5.79
CA VAL A 142 1.33 0.41 4.57
C VAL A 142 1.29 -1.03 4.10
N VAL A 143 0.11 -1.47 3.66
CA VAL A 143 -0.04 -2.78 3.02
C VAL A 143 -0.64 -2.61 1.64
N ILE A 144 0.11 -3.03 0.63
CA ILE A 144 -0.29 -2.97 -0.78
C ILE A 144 -0.99 -4.29 -1.11
N THR A 145 -2.31 -4.28 -1.10
CA THR A 145 -3.15 -5.45 -1.34
C THR A 145 -4.62 -5.06 -1.53
N PRO A 146 -5.30 -5.58 -2.55
CA PRO A 146 -6.75 -5.52 -2.65
C PRO A 146 -7.44 -6.74 -1.99
N SER A 147 -6.72 -7.50 -1.16
CA SER A 147 -7.18 -8.72 -0.48
C SER A 147 -7.55 -9.84 -1.47
N HIS A 148 -8.83 -10.17 -1.58
CA HIS A 148 -9.33 -11.28 -2.40
C HIS A 148 -10.03 -10.78 -3.67
N ASN A 149 -9.87 -9.49 -3.98
CA ASN A 149 -10.36 -8.91 -5.22
C ASN A 149 -9.74 -9.63 -6.45
N PRO A 150 -10.40 -9.52 -7.62
CA PRO A 150 -9.92 -10.12 -8.86
C PRO A 150 -8.45 -9.77 -9.21
N PRO A 151 -7.77 -10.58 -10.04
CA PRO A 151 -6.35 -10.40 -10.38
C PRO A 151 -6.00 -9.05 -11.02
N GLU A 152 -6.95 -8.36 -11.64
CA GLU A 152 -6.80 -7.05 -12.25
C GLU A 152 -6.79 -5.88 -11.27
N ASP A 153 -7.17 -6.11 -10.01
CA ASP A 153 -7.26 -5.06 -9.01
C ASP A 153 -5.91 -4.83 -8.30
N GLY A 154 -5.70 -3.60 -7.87
CA GLY A 154 -4.68 -3.19 -6.93
C GLY A 154 -5.34 -2.61 -5.68
N GLY A 155 -4.60 -2.59 -4.57
CA GLY A 155 -5.09 -2.01 -3.33
C GLY A 155 -3.98 -1.42 -2.49
N PHE A 156 -4.31 -0.39 -1.71
CA PHE A 156 -3.35 0.37 -0.93
C PHE A 156 -3.99 0.84 0.38
N LYS A 157 -3.52 0.32 1.53
CA LYS A 157 -4.07 0.66 2.85
C LYS A 157 -2.99 1.18 3.80
N TYR A 158 -3.41 2.00 4.75
CA TYR A 158 -2.57 2.55 5.81
C TYR A 158 -2.97 1.96 7.18
N ASN A 159 -1.96 1.59 7.97
CA ASN A 159 -2.10 1.10 9.33
C ASN A 159 -1.40 2.09 10.28
N PRO A 160 -2.13 2.84 11.12
CA PRO A 160 -1.54 3.78 12.08
C PRO A 160 -0.75 3.06 13.20
N PRO A 161 -0.15 3.79 14.16
CA PRO A 161 0.65 3.20 15.24
C PRO A 161 -0.07 2.17 16.14
N THR A 162 -1.39 2.07 16.07
CA THR A 162 -2.16 1.01 16.72
C THR A 162 -1.99 -0.37 16.06
N GLY A 163 -1.36 -0.43 14.88
CA GLY A 163 -1.14 -1.65 14.09
C GLY A 163 -2.37 -2.17 13.36
N GLY A 164 -3.57 -1.65 13.67
CA GLY A 164 -4.84 -2.00 13.02
C GLY A 164 -5.09 -1.22 11.72
N PRO A 165 -6.27 -1.39 11.10
CA PRO A 165 -6.71 -0.51 10.02
C PRO A 165 -6.92 0.92 10.52
N ALA A 166 -6.62 1.91 9.67
CA ALA A 166 -6.94 3.31 9.95
C ALA A 166 -8.45 3.53 10.16
N ASP A 167 -8.78 4.43 11.09
CA ASP A 167 -10.16 4.87 11.32
C ASP A 167 -10.64 5.85 10.25
N THR A 168 -11.94 6.13 10.23
CA THR A 168 -12.57 6.97 9.21
C THR A 168 -11.96 8.38 9.16
N ASP A 169 -11.64 8.98 10.30
CA ASP A 169 -11.08 10.34 10.36
C ASP A 169 -9.69 10.37 9.71
N THR A 170 -8.86 9.37 9.99
CA THR A 170 -7.55 9.19 9.37
C THR A 170 -7.68 8.95 7.87
N THR A 171 -8.56 8.03 7.46
CA THR A 171 -8.71 7.68 6.05
C THR A 171 -9.28 8.83 5.24
N GLN A 172 -10.22 9.60 5.81
CA GLN A 172 -10.79 10.78 5.19
C GLN A 172 -9.75 11.88 4.99
N ALA A 173 -8.92 12.15 6.01
CA ALA A 173 -7.84 13.14 5.90
C ALA A 173 -6.83 12.78 4.80
N ILE A 174 -6.47 11.50 4.69
CA ILE A 174 -5.58 11.01 3.61
C ILE A 174 -6.28 11.09 2.25
N GLN A 175 -7.56 10.70 2.17
CA GLN A 175 -8.35 10.73 0.93
C GLN A 175 -8.43 12.14 0.36
N ASP A 176 -8.86 13.10 1.18
CA ASP A 176 -9.09 14.48 0.75
C ASP A 176 -7.77 15.09 0.29
N ARG A 177 -6.70 14.87 1.07
CA ARG A 177 -5.38 15.39 0.70
C ARG A 177 -4.84 14.75 -0.57
N ALA A 178 -5.02 13.44 -0.77
CA ALA A 178 -4.58 12.77 -1.99
C ALA A 178 -5.33 13.29 -3.23
N ASN A 179 -6.65 13.52 -3.13
CA ASN A 179 -7.42 14.09 -4.23
C ASN A 179 -7.04 15.54 -4.54
N GLU A 180 -6.71 16.36 -3.52
CA GLU A 180 -6.15 17.70 -3.73
C GLU A 180 -4.84 17.66 -4.51
N ILE A 181 -3.91 16.78 -4.11
CA ILE A 181 -2.61 16.60 -4.79
C ILE A 181 -2.82 16.11 -6.23
N LEU A 182 -3.75 15.18 -6.45
CA LEU A 182 -4.09 14.67 -7.77
C LEU A 182 -4.65 15.78 -8.67
N ALA A 183 -5.65 16.53 -8.21
CA ALA A 183 -6.22 17.67 -8.92
C ALA A 183 -5.21 18.81 -9.15
N GLY A 184 -4.23 18.95 -8.24
CA GLY A 184 -3.12 19.89 -8.35
C GLY A 184 -2.05 19.53 -9.37
N GLY A 185 -2.13 18.33 -9.98
CA GLY A 185 -1.14 17.83 -10.93
C GLY A 185 0.15 17.35 -10.25
N LEU A 186 0.04 16.77 -9.06
CA LEU A 186 1.13 16.12 -8.31
C LEU A 186 2.31 17.03 -7.93
N LYS A 187 2.13 18.35 -7.89
CA LYS A 187 3.20 19.33 -7.66
C LYS A 187 3.89 19.18 -6.30
N GLU A 188 3.14 18.68 -5.32
CA GLU A 188 3.60 18.49 -3.94
C GLU A 188 4.35 17.18 -3.75
N VAL A 189 4.23 16.24 -4.68
CA VAL A 189 4.83 14.91 -4.57
C VAL A 189 6.34 15.01 -4.69
N ARG A 190 7.04 14.59 -3.63
CA ARG A 190 8.49 14.41 -3.65
C ARG A 190 8.82 13.01 -4.14
N ARG A 191 9.77 12.88 -5.07
CA ARG A 191 10.21 11.60 -5.60
C ARG A 191 11.73 11.51 -5.65
N THR A 192 12.24 10.31 -5.38
CA THR A 192 13.63 9.91 -5.63
C THR A 192 13.59 8.69 -6.55
N PRO A 193 14.43 8.59 -7.60
CA PRO A 193 14.40 7.44 -8.51
C PRO A 193 14.52 6.10 -7.78
N PHE A 194 13.70 5.12 -8.19
CA PHE A 194 13.57 3.81 -7.54
C PHE A 194 14.90 3.16 -7.17
N THR A 195 15.87 3.08 -8.08
CA THR A 195 17.18 2.47 -7.81
C THR A 195 17.91 3.10 -6.62
N ARG A 196 17.82 4.44 -6.47
CA ARG A 196 18.42 5.17 -5.35
C ARG A 196 17.56 5.07 -4.09
N ALA A 197 16.24 5.08 -4.23
CA ALA A 197 15.32 4.96 -3.11
C ALA A 197 15.43 3.56 -2.46
N LEU A 198 15.51 2.50 -3.28
CA LEU A 198 15.66 1.12 -2.84
C LEU A 198 16.96 0.88 -2.03
N GLN A 199 18.04 1.57 -2.37
CA GLN A 199 19.31 1.49 -1.63
C GLN A 199 19.23 2.15 -0.24
N GLN A 200 18.31 3.10 -0.05
CA GLN A 200 18.11 3.80 1.22
C GLN A 200 17.05 3.13 2.10
N ALA A 201 16.14 2.36 1.52
CA ALA A 201 15.19 1.56 2.27
C ALA A 201 15.91 0.47 3.09
N GLN A 202 15.47 0.28 4.33
CA GLN A 202 16.05 -0.71 5.23
C GLN A 202 15.43 -2.09 5.00
N ARG A 203 16.28 -3.10 4.88
CA ARG A 203 15.87 -4.51 4.79
C ARG A 203 15.44 -5.01 6.17
N HIS A 204 14.26 -5.59 6.24
CA HIS A 204 13.68 -6.11 7.48
C HIS A 204 13.24 -7.57 7.31
N ASP A 205 13.57 -8.41 8.29
CA ASP A 205 13.08 -9.79 8.33
C ASP A 205 11.69 -9.82 8.96
N TYR A 206 10.67 -9.81 8.10
CA TYR A 206 9.27 -9.90 8.52
C TYR A 206 8.86 -11.30 8.98
N VAL A 207 9.57 -12.36 8.55
CA VAL A 207 9.13 -13.74 8.72
C VAL A 207 9.55 -14.30 10.08
N THR A 208 10.85 -14.21 10.38
CA THR A 208 11.42 -14.90 11.56
C THR A 208 10.78 -14.45 12.87
N PRO A 209 10.66 -13.13 13.18
CA PRO A 209 10.06 -12.68 14.42
C PRO A 209 8.58 -13.08 14.54
N TYR A 210 7.81 -12.96 13.44
CA TYR A 210 6.40 -13.32 13.43
C TYR A 210 6.17 -14.81 13.74
N VAL A 211 6.92 -15.69 13.06
CA VAL A 211 6.80 -17.15 13.25
C VAL A 211 7.23 -17.56 14.66
N GLN A 212 8.31 -16.98 15.18
CA GLN A 212 8.78 -17.28 16.54
C GLN A 212 7.78 -16.85 17.62
N ASP A 213 7.06 -15.76 17.38
CA ASP A 213 6.07 -15.23 18.32
C ASP A 213 4.74 -15.99 18.31
N LEU A 214 4.46 -16.86 17.32
CA LEU A 214 3.22 -17.65 17.28
C LEU A 214 2.98 -18.47 18.56
N ARG A 215 4.07 -18.97 19.18
CA ARG A 215 4.01 -19.69 20.48
C ARG A 215 3.45 -18.87 21.64
N SER A 216 3.38 -17.55 21.51
CA SER A 216 2.82 -16.65 22.53
C SER A 216 1.31 -16.47 22.41
N VAL A 217 0.70 -16.95 21.31
CA VAL A 217 -0.73 -16.78 21.00
C VAL A 217 -1.42 -18.12 20.72
N ILE A 218 -0.68 -19.13 20.24
CA ILE A 218 -1.15 -20.45 19.85
C ILE A 218 -0.38 -21.52 20.65
N ASP A 219 -1.07 -22.58 21.07
CA ASP A 219 -0.44 -23.81 21.58
C ASP A 219 0.06 -24.62 20.38
N MET A 220 1.39 -24.67 20.21
CA MET A 220 2.07 -25.09 18.97
C MET A 220 2.31 -26.59 18.88
#